data_AF-V4AFY7-F1
#
_entry.id   AF-V4AFY7-F1
#
_cell.length_a   1.000
_cell.length_b   1.000
_cell.length_c   1.000
_cell.angle_alpha   90.00
_cell.angle_beta   90.00
_cell.angle_gamma   90.00
#
_symmetry.space_group_name_H-M   'P 1'
#
loop_
_entity.id
_entity.type
_entity.pdbx_description
1 polymer ?
#
loop_
_entity_poly.entity_id
_entity_poly.type
_entity_poly.pdbx_seq_one_letter_code
_entity_poly.pdbx_strand_id
1 'polypeptide(L)'
;SSALFFNYNTQLGPPYHVLLDTNFINFSIKTKLDVFKSMMDCLYAKCIPYITDCVMGELEKLGRKYKVALRIIKDPRFKRLPCLHKGTYADDCLVQRVTEHKCYIVATNDKDLKRRIRKIPGVPIMYTTRRKYSIERMPDAYGAPSV
;
A
#
# COMPACT_ATOMS: atom_id res chain seq x y z
N SER A 1 -20.16 -10.01 -23.39
CA SER A 1 -18.72 -10.26 -23.60
C SER A 1 -18.05 -10.66 -22.30
N SER A 2 -17.69 -11.93 -22.19
CA SER A 2 -17.31 -12.68 -20.99
C SER A 2 -15.85 -12.44 -20.52
N ALA A 3 -15.30 -11.25 -20.76
CA ALA A 3 -13.86 -10.97 -20.60
C ALA A 3 -13.47 -10.34 -19.25
N LEU A 4 -14.42 -10.11 -18.33
CA LEU A 4 -14.16 -9.40 -17.06
C LEU A 4 -13.86 -10.33 -15.87
N PHE A 5 -13.92 -11.66 -16.05
CA PHE A 5 -13.88 -12.63 -14.95
C PHE A 5 -12.51 -13.29 -14.71
N PHE A 6 -11.50 -13.07 -15.57
CA PHE A 6 -10.17 -13.70 -15.46
C PHE A 6 -9.01 -12.71 -15.35
N ASN A 7 -9.17 -11.58 -14.66
CA ASN A 7 -8.04 -10.72 -14.29
C ASN A 7 -7.31 -11.26 -13.05
N TYR A 8 -6.94 -12.53 -13.10
CA TYR A 8 -6.15 -13.15 -12.06
C TYR A 8 -4.68 -12.79 -12.30
N ASN A 9 -4.13 -11.95 -11.42
CA ASN A 9 -2.75 -11.50 -11.54
C ASN A 9 -1.81 -12.50 -10.88
N THR A 10 -1.21 -13.38 -11.67
CA THR A 10 -0.29 -14.43 -11.21
C THR A 10 1.01 -13.91 -10.62
N GLN A 11 1.30 -12.61 -10.74
CA GLN A 11 2.49 -11.97 -10.14
C GLN A 11 2.26 -11.55 -8.68
N LEU A 12 1.02 -11.66 -8.17
CA LEU A 12 0.69 -11.41 -6.78
C LEU A 12 0.68 -12.73 -6.02
N GLY A 13 1.72 -12.97 -5.23
CA GLY A 13 1.81 -14.10 -4.33
C GLY A 13 2.64 -13.78 -3.08
N PRO A 14 2.56 -14.60 -2.03
CA PRO A 14 3.44 -14.46 -0.87
C PRO A 14 4.92 -14.64 -1.26
N PRO A 15 5.85 -13.84 -0.71
CA PRO A 15 5.60 -12.73 0.20
C PRO A 15 4.99 -11.52 -0.53
N TYR A 16 3.87 -10.98 -0.02
CA TYR A 16 3.21 -9.85 -0.65
C TYR A 16 4.02 -8.57 -0.51
N HIS A 17 4.21 -7.85 -1.61
CA HIS A 17 4.92 -6.57 -1.65
C HIS A 17 3.91 -5.43 -1.52
N VAL A 18 3.97 -4.68 -0.42
CA VAL A 18 2.98 -3.64 -0.09
C VAL A 18 3.63 -2.25 -0.17
N LEU A 19 3.25 -1.43 -1.15
CA LEU A 19 3.68 -0.04 -1.24
C LEU A 19 2.88 0.82 -0.25
N LEU A 20 3.58 1.54 0.61
CA LEU A 20 2.97 2.39 1.63
C LEU A 20 2.92 3.86 1.22
N ASP A 21 1.78 4.47 1.49
CA ASP A 21 1.55 5.90 1.39
C ASP A 21 1.72 6.60 2.77
N THR A 22 2.15 7.86 2.78
CA THR A 22 2.31 8.73 3.94
C THR A 22 1.06 8.72 4.82
N ASN A 23 -0.11 8.89 4.22
CA ASN A 23 -1.38 8.96 4.94
C ASN A 23 -1.71 7.63 5.65
N PHE A 24 -1.42 6.50 5.02
CA PHE A 24 -1.68 5.18 5.60
C PHE A 24 -0.84 4.94 6.87
N ILE A 25 0.45 5.29 6.82
CA ILE A 25 1.35 5.19 7.97
C ILE A 25 0.83 6.06 9.12
N ASN A 26 0.41 7.28 8.82
CA ASN A 26 -0.13 8.21 9.79
C ASN A 26 -1.42 7.71 10.45
N PHE A 27 -2.33 7.14 9.67
CA PHE A 27 -3.55 6.53 10.19
C PHE A 27 -3.27 5.31 11.05
N SER A 28 -2.30 4.47 10.66
CA SER A 28 -1.90 3.28 11.41
C SER A 28 -1.38 3.65 12.79
N ILE A 29 -0.54 4.69 12.88
CA ILE A 29 -0.02 5.20 14.16
C ILE A 29 -1.13 5.76 15.03
N LYS A 30 -2.02 6.60 14.47
CA LYS A 30 -3.15 7.18 15.20
C LYS A 30 -4.10 6.11 15.75
N THR A 31 -4.29 5.02 15.01
CA THR A 31 -5.16 3.90 15.41
C THR A 31 -4.44 2.83 16.22
N LYS A 32 -3.14 3.03 16.52
CA LYS A 32 -2.28 2.11 17.26
C LYS A 32 -2.18 0.72 16.63
N LEU A 33 -2.18 0.66 15.29
CA LEU A 33 -1.98 -0.57 14.54
C LEU A 33 -0.50 -0.79 14.28
N ASP A 34 -0.01 -1.97 14.65
CA ASP A 34 1.32 -2.43 14.21
C ASP A 34 1.23 -2.77 12.72
N VAL A 35 2.01 -2.06 11.91
CA VAL A 35 1.94 -2.13 10.44
C VAL A 35 2.23 -3.54 9.94
N PHE A 36 3.23 -4.22 10.50
CA PHE A 36 3.63 -5.55 10.04
C PHE A 36 2.60 -6.60 10.42
N LYS A 37 2.22 -6.63 11.70
CA LYS A 37 1.25 -7.59 12.22
C LYS A 37 -0.09 -7.40 11.55
N SER A 38 -0.59 -6.17 11.45
CA SER A 38 -1.90 -5.89 10.85
C SER A 38 -1.95 -6.23 9.36
N MET A 39 -0.83 -6.11 8.62
CA MET A 39 -0.75 -6.60 7.23
C MET A 39 -0.85 -8.12 7.15
N MET A 40 -0.08 -8.83 7.98
CA MET A 40 -0.07 -10.29 8.00
C MET A 40 -1.42 -10.85 8.46
N ASP A 41 -2.05 -10.24 9.46
CA ASP A 41 -3.40 -10.60 9.93
C ASP A 41 -4.47 -10.35 8.83
N CYS A 42 -4.26 -9.34 7.97
CA CYS A 42 -5.18 -9.02 6.88
C CYS A 42 -5.01 -9.96 5.67
N LEU A 43 -3.78 -10.36 5.35
CA LEU A 43 -3.44 -11.14 4.16
C LEU A 43 -3.21 -12.63 4.43
N TYR A 44 -3.19 -13.04 5.71
CA TYR A 44 -2.87 -14.39 6.17
C TYR A 44 -1.56 -14.95 5.59
N ALA A 45 -0.61 -14.06 5.28
CA ALA A 45 0.64 -14.41 4.61
C ALA A 45 1.75 -13.42 4.94
N LYS A 46 2.99 -13.80 4.63
CA LYS A 46 4.16 -12.93 4.81
C LYS A 46 4.02 -11.68 3.94
N CYS A 47 4.24 -10.52 4.54
CA CYS A 47 4.16 -9.22 3.89
C CYS A 47 5.49 -8.48 4.01
N ILE A 48 5.88 -7.78 2.95
CA ILE A 48 7.07 -6.92 2.90
C ILE A 48 6.60 -5.51 2.57
N PRO A 49 6.64 -4.58 3.54
CA PRO A 49 6.27 -3.20 3.27
C PRO A 49 7.42 -2.47 2.57
N TYR A 50 7.06 -1.73 1.53
CA TYR A 50 7.95 -0.90 0.72
C TYR A 50 7.61 0.57 0.87
N ILE A 51 8.64 1.40 0.94
CA ILE A 51 8.52 2.85 1.00
C ILE A 51 9.36 3.44 -0.12
N THR A 52 8.72 4.22 -0.96
CA THR A 52 9.36 4.97 -2.04
C THR A 52 10.12 6.18 -1.49
N ASP A 53 11.16 6.61 -2.19
CA ASP A 53 11.93 7.79 -1.79
C ASP A 53 11.07 9.06 -1.73
N CYS A 54 10.08 9.20 -2.61
CA CYS A 54 9.16 10.35 -2.57
C CYS A 54 8.27 10.34 -1.32
N VAL A 55 7.73 9.18 -0.91
CA VAL A 55 6.94 9.06 0.33
C VAL A 55 7.81 9.36 1.54
N MET A 56 9.08 8.92 1.52
CA MET A 56 10.03 9.32 2.56
C MET A 56 10.22 10.82 2.61
N GLY A 57 10.52 11.43 1.46
CA GLY A 57 10.77 12.87 1.38
C GLY A 57 9.56 13.69 1.81
N GLU A 58 8.34 13.22 1.53
CA GLU A 58 7.12 13.84 2.01
C GLU A 58 7.00 13.75 3.54
N LEU A 59 7.22 12.58 4.13
CA LEU A 59 7.22 12.39 5.59
C LEU A 59 8.29 13.25 6.29
N GLU A 60 9.45 13.43 5.68
CA GLU A 60 10.51 14.30 6.21
C GLU A 60 10.12 15.79 6.18
N LYS A 61 9.45 16.23 5.10
CA LYS A 61 8.96 17.62 4.96
C LYS A 61 7.85 17.97 5.94
N LEU A 62 7.01 17.00 6.32
CA LEU A 62 5.92 17.22 7.26
C LEU A 62 6.40 17.51 8.71
N GLY A 63 7.70 17.37 8.98
CA GLY A 63 8.36 17.95 10.15
C GLY A 63 8.09 17.23 11.48
N ARG A 64 8.20 17.98 12.59
CA ARG A 64 8.26 17.40 13.96
C ARG A 64 7.04 16.55 14.34
N LYS A 65 5.87 16.84 13.77
CA LYS A 65 4.62 16.12 14.02
C LYS A 65 4.69 14.65 13.63
N TYR A 66 5.58 14.29 12.71
CA TYR A 66 5.70 12.94 12.15
C TYR A 66 6.99 12.22 12.55
N LYS A 67 7.69 12.68 13.59
CA LYS A 67 8.90 12.01 14.12
C LYS A 67 8.68 10.53 14.45
N VAL A 68 7.52 10.18 14.99
CA VAL A 68 7.19 8.78 15.31
C VAL A 68 7.06 7.96 14.02
N ALA A 69 6.38 8.49 13.00
CA ALA A 69 6.28 7.86 11.69
C ALA A 69 7.66 7.65 11.07
N LEU A 70 8.50 8.69 11.08
CA LEU A 70 9.88 8.64 10.59
C LEU A 70 10.74 7.58 11.31
N ARG A 71 10.51 7.35 12.60
CA ARG A 71 11.23 6.29 13.34
C ARG A 71 10.74 4.90 12.96
N ILE A 72 9.43 4.72 12.78
CA ILE A 72 8.84 3.44 12.39
C ILE A 72 9.32 3.03 11.00
N ILE A 73 9.24 3.93 10.02
CA ILE A 73 9.63 3.63 8.62
C ILE A 73 11.13 3.37 8.44
N LYS A 74 11.97 3.78 9.41
CA LYS A 74 13.41 3.50 9.43
C LYS A 74 13.73 2.12 10.03
N ASP A 75 12.73 1.39 10.51
CA ASP A 75 12.90 -0.01 10.89
C ASP A 75 13.38 -0.83 9.67
N PRO A 76 14.44 -1.66 9.82
CA PRO A 76 15.05 -2.39 8.71
C PRO A 76 14.10 -3.39 8.01
N ARG A 77 12.96 -3.70 8.62
CA ARG A 77 11.93 -4.53 7.99
C ARG A 77 11.18 -3.79 6.88
N PHE A 78 11.21 -2.45 6.83
CA PHE A 78 10.75 -1.68 5.68
C PHE A 78 11.80 -1.69 4.58
N LYS A 79 11.40 -2.07 3.36
CA LYS A 79 12.28 -2.00 2.21
C LYS A 79 12.17 -0.65 1.53
N ARG A 80 13.33 -0.03 1.27
CA ARG A 80 13.42 1.17 0.46
C ARG A 80 13.32 0.85 -1.01
N LEU A 81 12.63 1.71 -1.74
CA LEU A 81 12.38 1.53 -3.15
C LEU A 81 12.75 2.82 -3.89
N PRO A 82 13.86 2.81 -4.66
CA PRO A 82 14.35 4.02 -5.27
C PRO A 82 13.41 4.55 -6.35
N CYS A 83 13.27 5.87 -6.38
CA CYS A 83 12.50 6.60 -7.37
C CYS A 83 13.38 7.06 -8.54
N LEU A 84 12.91 6.92 -9.78
CA LEU A 84 13.64 7.36 -10.99
C LEU A 84 13.21 8.75 -11.49
N HIS A 85 12.55 9.53 -10.65
CA HIS A 85 12.01 10.84 -11.00
C HIS A 85 12.56 11.94 -10.08
N LYS A 86 12.75 13.13 -10.62
CA LYS A 86 13.13 14.31 -9.84
C LYS A 86 11.88 15.06 -9.38
N GLY A 87 11.57 14.98 -8.08
CA GLY A 87 10.54 15.82 -7.45
C GLY A 87 9.12 15.69 -8.03
N THR A 88 8.50 14.51 -7.90
CA THR A 88 7.09 14.28 -8.23
C THR A 88 6.22 14.11 -6.98
N TYR A 89 4.91 14.23 -7.13
CA TYR A 89 3.95 13.88 -6.09
C TYR A 89 3.97 12.38 -5.81
N ALA A 90 3.95 11.99 -4.53
CA ALA A 90 4.04 10.58 -4.14
C ALA A 90 2.94 9.71 -4.79
N ASP A 91 1.73 10.24 -4.91
CA ASP A 91 0.59 9.59 -5.57
C ASP A 91 0.89 9.23 -7.03
N ASP A 92 1.52 10.14 -7.78
CA ASP A 92 1.88 9.92 -9.18
C ASP A 92 2.95 8.84 -9.31
N CYS A 93 3.95 8.86 -8.42
CA CYS A 93 4.95 7.81 -8.34
C CYS A 93 4.33 6.44 -8.10
N LEU A 94 3.44 6.33 -7.10
CA LEU A 94 2.78 5.07 -6.75
C LEU A 94 1.93 4.55 -7.91
N VAL A 95 1.14 5.42 -8.53
CA VAL A 95 0.29 5.07 -9.68
C VAL A 95 1.12 4.62 -10.87
N GLN A 96 2.18 5.35 -11.23
CA GLN A 96 3.08 4.95 -12.31
C GLN A 96 3.70 3.57 -12.02
N ARG A 97 4.21 3.38 -10.80
CA ARG A 97 4.89 2.14 -10.43
C ARG A 97 3.99 0.92 -10.51
N VAL A 98 2.76 1.01 -10.02
CA VAL A 98 1.82 -0.13 -10.08
C VAL A 98 1.18 -0.32 -11.45
N THR A 99 1.26 0.69 -12.32
CA THR A 99 0.90 0.56 -13.72
C THR A 99 1.95 -0.26 -14.47
N GLU A 100 3.24 0.05 -14.26
CA GLU A 100 4.37 -0.66 -14.87
C GLU A 100 4.56 -2.06 -14.28
N HIS A 101 4.45 -2.19 -12.96
CA HIS A 101 4.70 -3.42 -12.21
C HIS A 101 3.48 -3.78 -11.37
N LYS A 102 2.68 -4.72 -11.85
CA LYS A 102 1.45 -5.16 -11.17
C LYS A 102 1.70 -6.13 -10.01
N CYS A 103 2.92 -6.27 -9.53
CA CYS A 103 3.30 -7.17 -8.43
C CYS A 103 3.17 -6.54 -7.03
N TYR A 104 2.52 -5.38 -6.92
CA TYR A 104 2.37 -4.63 -5.67
C TYR A 104 0.91 -4.51 -5.22
N ILE A 105 0.73 -4.50 -3.90
CA ILE A 105 -0.47 -4.01 -3.22
C ILE A 105 -0.21 -2.57 -2.83
N VAL A 106 -1.18 -1.67 -3.00
CA VAL A 106 -1.04 -0.28 -2.51
C VAL A 106 -1.81 -0.10 -1.22
N ALA A 107 -1.14 0.33 -0.15
CA ALA A 107 -1.74 0.64 1.13
C ALA A 107 -1.97 2.15 1.26
N THR A 108 -3.21 2.59 1.08
CA THR A 108 -3.62 4.00 1.18
C THR A 108 -5.02 4.16 1.76
N ASN A 109 -5.22 5.26 2.48
CA ASN A 109 -6.54 5.72 2.93
C ASN A 109 -7.06 6.91 2.11
N ASP A 110 -6.27 7.44 1.17
CA ASP A 110 -6.65 8.56 0.33
C ASP A 110 -7.72 8.18 -0.69
N LYS A 111 -8.77 9.00 -0.83
CA LYS A 111 -9.92 8.68 -1.68
C LYS A 111 -9.60 8.84 -3.17
N ASP A 112 -8.79 9.82 -3.53
CA ASP A 112 -8.47 10.13 -4.91
C ASP A 112 -7.42 9.15 -5.44
N LEU A 113 -6.40 8.81 -4.65
CA LEU A 113 -5.43 7.77 -4.97
C LEU A 113 -6.11 6.40 -5.15
N LYS A 114 -7.06 6.05 -4.26
CA LYS A 114 -7.91 4.85 -4.45
C LYS A 114 -8.66 4.87 -5.77
N ARG A 115 -9.30 6.01 -6.10
CA ARG A 115 -10.03 6.16 -7.37
C ARG A 115 -9.13 5.94 -8.58
N ARG A 116 -7.88 6.43 -8.52
CA ARG A 116 -6.88 6.25 -9.59
C ARG A 116 -6.44 4.80 -9.70
N ILE A 117 -6.08 4.14 -8.60
CA ILE A 117 -5.59 2.75 -8.61
C ILE A 117 -6.70 1.77 -9.04
N ARG A 118 -7.97 2.04 -8.71
CA ARG A 118 -9.10 1.22 -9.18
C ARG A 118 -9.20 1.10 -10.70
N LYS A 119 -8.72 2.11 -11.44
CA LYS A 119 -8.66 2.07 -12.91
C LYS A 119 -7.60 1.11 -13.44
N ILE A 120 -6.64 0.71 -12.61
CA ILE A 120 -5.57 -0.23 -12.97
C ILE A 120 -6.05 -1.65 -12.60
N PRO A 121 -6.22 -2.55 -13.59
CA PRO A 121 -6.64 -3.93 -13.32
C PRO A 121 -5.50 -4.73 -12.68
N GLY A 122 -5.84 -5.59 -11.72
CA GLY A 122 -4.90 -6.50 -11.07
C GLY A 122 -4.08 -5.89 -9.92
N VAL A 123 -4.39 -4.65 -9.48
CA VAL A 123 -3.72 -4.00 -8.34
C VAL A 123 -4.67 -3.94 -7.14
N PRO A 124 -4.41 -4.72 -6.07
CA PRO A 124 -5.17 -4.68 -4.83
C PRO A 124 -4.89 -3.42 -4.03
N ILE A 125 -5.87 -3.00 -3.24
CA ILE A 125 -5.74 -1.82 -2.38
C ILE A 125 -6.00 -2.20 -0.93
N MET A 126 -5.01 -1.98 -0.07
CA MET A 126 -5.13 -2.13 1.37
C MET A 126 -5.46 -0.78 2.02
N TYR A 127 -6.33 -0.78 3.02
CA TYR A 127 -6.73 0.42 3.74
C TYR A 127 -7.12 0.13 5.18
N THR A 128 -7.05 1.16 6.03
CA THR A 128 -7.47 1.06 7.42
C THR A 128 -8.98 1.31 7.56
N THR A 129 -9.70 0.43 8.26
CA THR A 129 -11.11 0.57 8.63
C THR A 129 -11.38 -0.08 9.99
N ARG A 130 -12.19 0.54 10.87
CA ARG A 130 -12.58 -0.01 12.19
C ARG A 130 -11.41 -0.61 13.00
N ARG A 131 -10.26 0.07 13.04
CA ARG A 131 -9.02 -0.39 13.70
C ARG A 131 -8.51 -1.76 13.21
N LYS A 132 -8.69 -2.06 11.93
CA LYS A 132 -8.03 -3.18 11.25
C LYS A 132 -7.66 -2.77 9.83
N TYR A 133 -6.76 -3.53 9.21
CA TYR A 133 -6.57 -3.42 7.77
C TYR A 133 -7.63 -4.25 7.05
N SER A 134 -8.01 -3.78 5.88
CA SER A 134 -8.90 -4.45 4.95
C SER A 134 -8.32 -4.30 3.56
N ILE A 135 -8.62 -5.26 2.70
CA ILE A 135 -8.17 -5.25 1.31
C ILE A 135 -9.37 -5.29 0.36
N GLU A 136 -9.27 -4.58 -0.75
CA GLU A 136 -10.20 -4.71 -1.88
C GLU A 136 -9.45 -5.19 -3.13
N ARG A 137 -10.18 -5.85 -4.04
CA ARG A 137 -9.68 -6.33 -5.35
C ARG A 137 -8.52 -7.33 -5.26
N MET A 138 -8.49 -8.11 -4.19
CA MET A 138 -7.58 -9.25 -4.07
C MET A 138 -8.19 -10.47 -4.78
N PRO A 139 -7.49 -11.11 -5.74
CA PRO A 139 -8.03 -12.24 -6.51
C PRO A 139 -8.43 -13.46 -5.64
N ASP A 140 -7.78 -13.64 -4.49
CA ASP A 140 -7.96 -14.80 -3.59
C ASP A 140 -8.41 -14.45 -2.18
N ALA A 141 -9.11 -13.32 -1.97
CA ALA A 141 -9.61 -13.00 -0.64
C ALA A 141 -10.73 -13.98 -0.21
N TYR A 142 -10.33 -15.16 0.29
CA TYR A 142 -11.13 -15.98 1.19
C TYR A 142 -11.57 -15.08 2.36
N GLY A 143 -12.80 -14.56 2.30
CA GLY A 143 -13.44 -13.84 3.41
C GLY A 143 -13.67 -12.33 3.25
N ALA A 144 -13.49 -11.74 2.07
CA ALA A 144 -14.06 -10.40 1.84
C ALA A 144 -15.59 -10.53 1.63
N PRO A 145 -16.45 -9.85 2.42
CA PRO A 145 -17.88 -9.88 2.16
C PRO A 145 -18.14 -9.31 0.77
N SER A 146 -18.88 -10.07 -0.03
CA SER A 146 -19.42 -9.63 -1.31
C SER A 146 -20.29 -8.40 -1.07
N VAL A 147 -19.88 -7.26 -1.63
CA VAL A 147 -20.78 -6.14 -1.93
C VAL A 147 -21.19 -6.21 -3.38
#